data_AF-A0A427A222-F1
#
_entry.id   AF-A0A427A222-F1
#
_cell.length_a   1.000
_cell.length_b   1.000
_cell.length_c   1.000
_cell.angle_alpha   90.00
_cell.angle_beta   90.00
_cell.angle_gamma   90.00
#
_symmetry.space_group_name_H-M   'P 1'
#
loop_
_entity.id
_entity.type
_entity.pdbx_description
1 polymer ?
#
loop_
_entity_poly.entity_id
_entity_poly.type
_entity_poly.pdbx_seq_one_letter_code
_entity_poly.pdbx_strand_id
1 'polypeptide(L)'
;MLQRVNLYVAIETLVAEKREDHKKSRGDKPQGQPSGTSRRRDRLELPAPRPLPILLNSTRTEERRAVAHLWALEYKKAVARLYNHKVCPREIKVGDLMLRKAEVSDPTRSRGKLFANWEGPYQVETSPREGTFTLVTMEGKRLPRTWHISNLRKFFV
;
A
#
# COMPACT_ATOMS: atom_id res chain seq x y z
N MET A 1 10.49 9.52 1.70
CA MET A 1 9.68 8.97 0.59
C MET A 1 9.75 7.42 0.53
N LEU A 2 9.88 6.73 1.66
CA LEU A 2 9.83 5.26 1.71
C LEU A 2 8.72 4.82 2.66
N GLN A 3 8.09 3.67 2.36
CA GLN A 3 7.09 2.92 3.15
C GLN A 3 5.61 2.96 2.69
N ARG A 4 5.23 3.70 1.64
CA ARG A 4 3.81 3.75 1.20
C ARG A 4 3.21 2.37 0.83
N VAL A 5 3.99 1.45 0.28
CA VAL A 5 3.49 0.12 -0.15
C VAL A 5 3.36 -0.86 1.02
N ASN A 6 4.28 -0.82 1.99
CA ASN A 6 4.18 -1.66 3.19
C ASN A 6 3.00 -1.24 4.07
N LEU A 7 2.71 0.07 4.12
CA LEU A 7 1.54 0.58 4.83
C LEU A 7 0.22 0.11 4.19
N TYR A 8 0.14 -0.01 2.86
CA TYR A 8 -1.07 -0.50 2.17
C TYR A 8 -1.35 -1.98 2.46
N VAL A 9 -0.32 -2.84 2.44
CA VAL A 9 -0.48 -4.26 2.79
C VAL A 9 -0.87 -4.43 4.26
N ALA A 10 -0.28 -3.64 5.17
CA ALA A 10 -0.62 -3.66 6.59
C ALA A 10 -2.03 -3.10 6.88
N ILE A 11 -2.45 -2.05 6.18
CA ILE A 11 -3.81 -1.49 6.27
C ILE A 11 -4.82 -2.49 5.70
N GLU A 12 -4.56 -3.14 4.57
CA GLU A 12 -5.45 -4.18 4.04
C GLU A 12 -5.60 -5.37 4.99
N THR A 13 -4.54 -5.79 5.69
CA THR A 13 -4.65 -6.86 6.71
C THR A 13 -5.53 -6.44 7.89
N LEU A 14 -5.40 -5.20 8.36
CA LEU A 14 -6.20 -4.65 9.47
C LEU A 14 -7.68 -4.41 9.07
N VAL A 15 -7.92 -4.03 7.81
CA VAL A 15 -9.26 -3.83 7.26
C VAL A 15 -9.94 -5.17 6.95
N ALA A 16 -9.20 -6.21 6.59
CA ALA A 16 -9.73 -7.57 6.41
C ALA A 16 -10.23 -8.16 7.74
N GLU A 17 -9.50 -7.94 8.84
CA GLU A 17 -9.89 -8.36 10.19
C GLU A 17 -11.21 -7.69 10.62
N LYS A 18 -11.38 -6.39 10.36
CA LYS A 18 -12.56 -5.63 10.79
C LYS A 18 -13.85 -5.90 9.98
N ARG A 19 -13.74 -6.55 8.81
CA ARG A 19 -14.87 -6.82 7.89
C ARG A 19 -15.66 -8.08 8.25
N GLU A 20 -15.11 -8.98 9.07
CA GLU A 20 -15.82 -10.19 9.51
C GLU A 20 -16.78 -9.91 10.68
N ASP A 21 -16.51 -8.90 11.52
CA ASP A 21 -17.30 -8.67 12.75
C ASP A 21 -18.69 -8.04 12.52
N HIS A 22 -18.99 -7.50 11.33
CA HIS A 22 -20.19 -6.68 11.11
C HIS A 22 -21.29 -7.35 10.29
N LYS A 23 -21.16 -8.63 9.91
CA LYS A 23 -22.24 -9.34 9.21
C LYS A 23 -23.25 -9.94 10.19
N LYS A 24 -23.95 -9.06 10.92
CA LYS A 24 -25.05 -9.42 11.81
C LYS A 24 -26.24 -9.91 10.98
N SER A 25 -26.63 -11.15 11.25
CA SER A 25 -27.77 -11.87 10.68
C SER A 25 -29.07 -11.05 10.77
N ARG A 26 -29.70 -10.76 9.63
CA ARG A 26 -31.08 -10.26 9.58
C ARG A 26 -32.01 -11.43 9.23
N GLY A 27 -32.55 -12.08 10.25
CA GLY A 27 -33.60 -13.08 10.15
C GLY A 27 -34.99 -12.49 10.41
N ASP A 28 -35.90 -12.81 9.47
CA ASP A 28 -37.36 -13.00 9.50
C ASP A 28 -38.34 -12.01 10.15
N LYS A 29 -39.39 -11.61 9.39
CA LYS A 29 -40.69 -12.33 9.32
C LYS A 29 -41.70 -11.70 8.32
N PRO A 30 -42.56 -12.51 7.68
CA PRO A 30 -43.78 -12.09 6.96
C PRO A 30 -45.03 -12.19 7.84
N GLN A 31 -46.06 -11.36 7.58
CA GLN A 31 -47.31 -11.37 8.37
C GLN A 31 -48.57 -11.07 7.50
N GLY A 32 -49.51 -12.04 7.46
CA GLY A 32 -50.88 -11.87 6.96
C GLY A 32 -51.53 -13.16 6.37
N GLN A 33 -52.53 -13.72 7.06
CA GLN A 33 -53.23 -15.03 6.87
C GLN A 33 -54.53 -14.92 6.01
N PRO A 34 -55.49 -15.90 5.99
CA PRO A 34 -55.48 -17.31 5.53
C PRO A 34 -56.68 -17.68 4.61
N SER A 35 -56.68 -18.87 3.98
CA SER A 35 -57.92 -19.53 3.52
C SER A 35 -57.79 -21.04 3.28
N GLY A 36 -58.61 -21.83 4.03
CA GLY A 36 -59.14 -23.18 3.79
C GLY A 36 -58.16 -24.35 3.46
N THR A 37 -58.30 -25.60 3.88
CA THR A 37 -59.32 -26.40 4.58
C THR A 37 -58.66 -27.72 4.99
N SER A 38 -59.06 -28.25 6.15
CA SER A 38 -59.13 -29.64 6.61
C SER A 38 -58.58 -30.78 5.72
N ARG A 39 -57.70 -31.64 6.27
CA ARG A 39 -58.06 -33.02 6.68
C ARG A 39 -56.86 -33.84 7.19
N ARG A 40 -57.14 -34.52 8.32
CA ARG A 40 -56.62 -35.81 8.84
C ARG A 40 -55.11 -35.96 9.09
N ARG A 41 -54.82 -36.12 10.39
CA ARG A 41 -53.59 -36.74 10.93
C ARG A 41 -53.57 -38.21 10.55
N ASP A 42 -52.60 -38.61 9.75
CA ASP A 42 -51.98 -39.93 9.86
C ASP A 42 -50.50 -39.73 10.19
N ARG A 43 -50.13 -40.20 11.38
CA ARG A 43 -48.77 -40.17 11.91
C ARG A 43 -48.02 -41.34 11.27
N LEU A 44 -47.10 -41.06 10.35
CA LEU A 44 -46.04 -41.99 9.94
C LEU A 44 -44.72 -41.46 10.51
N GLU A 45 -44.14 -42.22 11.44
CA GLU A 45 -42.86 -41.93 12.10
C GLU A 45 -41.76 -41.63 11.06
N LEU A 46 -41.11 -40.46 11.17
CA LEU A 46 -39.99 -40.08 10.30
C LEU A 46 -38.70 -40.78 10.76
N PRO A 47 -37.90 -41.38 9.87
CA PRO A 47 -36.60 -41.92 10.24
C PRO A 47 -35.64 -40.78 10.60
N ALA A 48 -34.78 -41.02 11.59
CA ALA A 48 -33.86 -40.04 12.17
C ALA A 48 -33.10 -39.19 11.12
N PRO A 49 -32.87 -37.88 11.39
CA PRO A 49 -32.27 -36.98 10.42
C PRO A 49 -30.84 -37.42 10.13
N ARG A 50 -30.57 -37.79 8.87
CA ARG A 50 -29.21 -37.96 8.39
C ARG A 50 -28.48 -36.61 8.53
N PRO A 51 -27.26 -36.55 9.09
CA PRO A 51 -26.53 -35.30 9.16
C PRO A 51 -26.33 -34.74 7.74
N LEU A 52 -26.76 -33.50 7.52
CA LEU A 52 -26.78 -32.88 6.20
C LEU A 52 -25.35 -32.57 5.73
N PRO A 53 -24.91 -33.04 4.55
CA PRO A 53 -23.55 -32.83 4.03
C PRO A 53 -23.22 -31.36 3.70
N ILE A 54 -24.21 -30.47 3.78
CA ILE A 54 -24.10 -29.06 3.38
C ILE A 54 -23.21 -28.26 4.36
N LEU A 55 -23.28 -28.55 5.66
CA LEU A 55 -22.54 -27.81 6.70
C LEU A 55 -21.03 -28.07 6.60
N LEU A 56 -20.64 -29.31 6.29
CA LEU A 56 -19.25 -29.73 6.09
C LEU A 56 -18.62 -29.10 4.83
N ASN A 57 -19.43 -28.86 3.79
CA ASN A 57 -18.97 -28.21 2.57
C ASN A 57 -18.77 -26.70 2.78
N SER A 58 -19.57 -26.07 3.65
CA SER A 58 -19.44 -24.65 3.99
C SER A 58 -18.12 -24.38 4.73
N THR A 59 -17.84 -25.15 5.78
CA THR A 59 -16.58 -25.04 6.55
C THR A 59 -15.37 -25.35 5.68
N ARG A 60 -15.40 -26.41 4.88
CA ARG A 60 -14.35 -26.73 3.91
C ARG A 60 -14.09 -25.60 2.90
N THR A 61 -15.13 -24.85 2.51
CA THR A 61 -14.97 -23.73 1.58
C THR A 61 -14.38 -22.50 2.27
N GLU A 62 -14.78 -22.24 3.51
CA GLU A 62 -14.22 -21.18 4.34
C GLU A 62 -12.75 -21.42 4.68
N GLU A 63 -12.39 -22.65 5.06
CA GLU A 63 -11.01 -23.09 5.26
C GLU A 63 -10.15 -22.86 4.01
N ARG A 64 -10.67 -23.24 2.84
CA ARG A 64 -9.97 -23.00 1.56
C ARG A 64 -9.82 -21.51 1.24
N ARG A 65 -10.80 -20.68 1.57
CA ARG A 65 -10.69 -19.22 1.42
C ARG A 65 -9.62 -18.66 2.37
N ALA A 66 -9.62 -19.08 3.63
CA ALA A 66 -8.62 -18.63 4.61
C ALA A 66 -7.19 -18.99 4.17
N VAL A 67 -6.98 -20.22 3.69
CA VAL A 67 -5.70 -20.66 3.14
C VAL A 67 -5.33 -19.84 1.89
N ALA A 68 -6.27 -19.61 0.97
CA ALA A 68 -6.03 -18.77 -0.20
C ALA A 68 -5.66 -17.32 0.17
N HIS A 69 -6.30 -16.75 1.19
CA HIS A 69 -5.97 -15.43 1.72
C HIS A 69 -4.55 -15.39 2.30
N LEU A 70 -4.15 -16.41 3.06
CA LEU A 70 -2.80 -16.50 3.60
C LEU A 70 -1.74 -16.53 2.47
N TRP A 71 -1.95 -17.37 1.46
CA TRP A 71 -1.06 -17.42 0.28
C TRP A 71 -1.00 -16.10 -0.47
N ALA A 72 -2.15 -15.43 -0.66
CA ALA A 72 -2.20 -14.13 -1.33
C ALA A 72 -1.44 -13.04 -0.55
N LEU A 73 -1.54 -13.05 0.79
CA LEU A 73 -0.79 -12.12 1.64
C LEU A 73 0.72 -12.39 1.56
N GLU A 74 1.13 -13.65 1.62
CA GLU A 74 2.54 -14.01 1.52
C GLU A 74 3.12 -13.65 0.15
N TYR A 75 2.37 -13.90 -0.92
CA TYR A 75 2.73 -13.47 -2.27
C TYR A 75 2.90 -11.94 -2.36
N LYS A 76 1.93 -11.16 -1.85
CA LYS A 76 2.02 -9.69 -1.81
C LYS A 76 3.25 -9.21 -1.03
N LYS A 77 3.57 -9.84 0.11
CA LYS A 77 4.78 -9.52 0.90
C LYS A 77 6.06 -9.83 0.12
N ALA A 78 6.13 -10.97 -0.56
CA ALA A 78 7.28 -11.35 -1.38
C ALA A 78 7.51 -10.35 -2.52
N VAL A 79 6.44 -9.96 -3.23
CA VAL A 79 6.49 -8.92 -4.27
C VAL A 79 6.94 -7.58 -3.71
N ALA A 80 6.42 -7.18 -2.55
CA ALA A 80 6.83 -5.93 -1.89
C ALA A 80 8.32 -5.95 -1.51
N ARG A 81 8.85 -7.07 -0.99
CA ARG A 81 10.30 -7.23 -0.73
C ARG A 81 11.12 -7.14 -2.02
N LEU A 82 10.65 -7.80 -3.09
CA LEU A 82 11.30 -7.73 -4.40
C LEU A 82 11.22 -6.32 -5.02
N TYR A 83 10.22 -5.51 -4.69
CA TYR A 83 10.23 -4.11 -5.12
C TYR A 83 11.18 -3.27 -4.25
N ASN A 84 11.04 -3.39 -2.94
CA ASN A 84 11.76 -2.57 -1.96
C ASN A 84 13.27 -2.82 -1.94
N HIS A 85 13.77 -4.02 -2.28
CA HIS A 85 15.22 -4.27 -2.33
C HIS A 85 15.94 -3.43 -3.38
N LYS A 86 15.24 -2.96 -4.42
CA LYS A 86 15.81 -2.04 -5.44
C LYS A 86 15.79 -0.58 -4.98
N VAL A 87 15.05 -0.28 -3.91
CA VAL A 87 14.89 1.07 -3.38
C VAL A 87 15.97 1.29 -2.33
N CYS A 88 17.13 1.77 -2.75
CA CYS A 88 18.17 2.21 -1.82
C CYS A 88 17.76 3.55 -1.18
N PRO A 89 17.59 3.63 0.15
CA PRO A 89 17.44 4.91 0.83
C PRO A 89 18.66 5.77 0.52
N ARG A 90 18.41 6.98 0.02
CA ARG A 90 19.49 7.88 -0.35
C ARG A 90 19.86 8.72 0.86
N GLU A 91 20.86 8.26 1.60
CA GLU A 91 21.42 9.03 2.71
C GLU A 91 22.31 10.13 2.16
N ILE A 92 21.94 11.37 2.48
CA ILE A 92 22.71 12.57 2.14
C ILE A 92 23.18 13.18 3.44
N LYS A 93 24.48 13.33 3.57
CA LYS A 93 25.10 13.96 4.74
C LYS A 93 25.45 15.41 4.41
N VAL A 94 25.46 16.24 5.45
CA VAL A 94 26.06 17.58 5.34
C VAL A 94 27.51 17.43 4.91
N GLY A 95 27.93 18.23 3.94
CA GLY A 95 29.25 18.16 3.32
C GLY A 95 29.35 17.27 2.08
N ASP A 96 28.36 16.43 1.79
CA ASP A 96 28.35 15.66 0.53
C ASP A 96 28.27 16.59 -0.69
N LEU A 97 28.98 16.24 -1.77
CA LEU A 97 28.88 16.90 -3.06
C LEU A 97 27.69 16.34 -3.86
N MET A 98 26.89 17.25 -4.40
CA MET A 98 25.65 16.96 -5.11
C MET A 98 25.55 17.79 -6.39
N LEU A 99 25.08 17.16 -7.47
CA LEU A 99 24.63 17.83 -8.67
C LEU A 99 23.16 18.21 -8.52
N ARG A 100 22.76 19.38 -9.03
CA ARG A 100 21.35 19.81 -9.07
C ARG A 100 20.76 19.62 -10.47
N LYS A 101 19.45 19.40 -10.54
CA LYS A 101 18.74 19.28 -11.83
C LYS A 101 18.58 20.65 -12.49
N ALA A 102 19.08 20.78 -13.72
CA ALA A 102 19.08 22.01 -14.52
C ALA A 102 17.69 22.58 -14.83
N GLU A 103 16.73 21.70 -15.11
CA GLU A 103 15.35 22.09 -15.45
C GLU A 103 14.67 22.83 -14.30
N VAL A 104 15.05 22.49 -13.06
CA VAL A 104 14.44 23.05 -11.85
C VAL A 104 15.13 24.35 -11.44
N SER A 105 16.41 24.54 -11.76
CA SER A 105 17.13 25.79 -11.49
C SER A 105 16.64 26.93 -12.36
N ASP A 106 16.48 26.70 -13.66
CA ASP A 106 16.10 27.73 -14.63
C ASP A 106 15.11 27.15 -15.66
N PRO A 107 13.80 27.12 -15.33
CA PRO A 107 12.77 26.58 -16.21
C PRO A 107 12.54 27.44 -17.46
N THR A 108 12.92 28.72 -17.42
CA THR A 108 12.80 29.69 -18.51
C THR A 108 13.88 29.54 -19.56
N ARG A 109 15.04 28.97 -19.21
CA ARG A 109 16.10 28.68 -20.16
C ARG A 109 15.71 27.44 -20.96
N SER A 110 15.32 27.66 -22.20
CA SER A 110 15.15 26.63 -23.24
C SER A 110 16.48 25.93 -23.52
N ARG A 111 16.89 25.03 -22.61
CA ARG A 111 18.02 24.13 -22.79
C ARG A 111 17.64 23.12 -23.86
N GLY A 112 18.16 23.34 -25.08
CA GLY A 112 18.01 22.39 -26.17
C GLY A 112 18.53 21.00 -25.80
N LYS A 113 18.18 20.01 -26.62
CA LYS A 113 18.42 18.56 -26.46
C LYS A 113 19.86 18.15 -26.10
N LEU A 114 20.84 19.04 -26.24
CA LEU A 114 22.27 18.81 -26.02
C LEU A 114 22.82 19.43 -24.72
N PHE A 115 22.01 20.10 -23.91
CA PHE A 115 22.49 20.67 -22.66
C PHE A 115 22.57 19.63 -21.54
N ALA A 116 23.54 19.77 -20.62
CA ALA A 116 23.62 18.93 -19.44
C ALA A 116 22.39 19.10 -18.52
N ASN A 117 21.71 17.98 -18.23
CA ASN A 117 20.53 17.93 -17.34
C ASN A 117 20.89 18.12 -15.86
N TRP A 118 22.16 17.95 -15.51
CA TRP A 118 22.70 18.08 -14.17
C TRP A 118 23.74 19.19 -14.17
N GLU A 119 23.65 20.10 -13.20
CA GLU A 119 24.57 21.20 -13.03
C GLU A 119 25.39 21.00 -11.76
N GLY A 120 26.69 21.33 -11.90
CA GLY A 120 27.61 21.77 -10.85
C GLY A 120 27.81 20.84 -9.65
N PRO A 121 29.02 20.71 -9.12
CA PRO A 121 29.17 20.21 -7.76
C PRO A 121 28.74 21.31 -6.78
N TYR A 122 27.78 20.99 -5.92
CA TYR A 122 27.35 21.81 -4.78
C TYR A 122 27.53 21.04 -3.49
N GLN A 123 27.91 21.71 -2.42
CA GLN A 123 28.02 21.11 -1.11
C GLN A 123 26.71 21.23 -0.34
N VAL A 124 26.28 20.16 0.32
CA VAL A 124 25.11 20.18 1.20
C VAL A 124 25.46 20.87 2.51
N GLU A 125 24.70 21.90 2.90
CA GLU A 125 24.98 22.65 4.13
C GLU A 125 24.05 22.26 5.28
N THR A 126 22.72 22.37 5.09
CA THR A 126 21.76 22.03 6.13
C THR A 126 20.51 21.38 5.52
N SER A 127 19.82 20.58 6.33
CA SER A 127 18.50 20.02 5.99
C SER A 127 17.44 20.65 6.89
N PRO A 128 16.71 21.68 6.43
CA PRO A 128 15.62 22.28 7.21
C PRO A 128 14.50 21.28 7.51
N ARG A 129 14.33 20.30 6.63
CA ARG A 129 13.32 19.23 6.71
C ARG A 129 13.86 17.98 6.02
N GLU A 130 13.41 16.81 6.49
CA GLU A 130 13.75 15.54 5.87
C GLU A 130 13.51 15.56 4.35
N GLY A 131 14.57 15.30 3.58
CA GLY A 131 14.52 15.24 2.12
C GLY A 131 14.61 16.61 1.42
N THR A 132 14.77 17.71 2.14
CA THR A 132 15.08 19.03 1.56
C THR A 132 16.41 19.56 2.09
N PHE A 133 17.25 20.08 1.20
CA PHE A 133 18.60 20.52 1.51
C PHE A 133 18.86 21.93 1.00
N THR A 134 19.60 22.71 1.76
CA THR A 134 20.25 23.93 1.26
C THR A 134 21.59 23.54 0.65
N LEU A 135 21.91 24.17 -0.47
CA LEU A 135 23.14 23.93 -1.20
C LEU A 135 24.04 25.16 -1.09
N VAL A 136 25.33 24.90 -1.03
CA VAL A 136 26.39 25.91 -1.07
C VAL A 136 27.22 25.67 -2.32
N THR A 137 27.50 26.73 -3.07
CA THR A 137 28.42 26.65 -4.20
C THR A 137 29.85 26.38 -3.71
N MET A 138 30.73 25.92 -4.59
CA MET A 138 32.14 25.70 -4.21
C MET A 138 32.84 26.99 -3.76
N GLU A 139 32.31 28.16 -4.12
CA GLU A 139 32.78 29.47 -3.68
C GLU A 139 32.20 29.91 -2.33
N GLY A 140 31.47 29.04 -1.63
CA GLY A 140 30.89 29.32 -0.31
C GLY A 140 29.59 30.12 -0.33
N LYS A 141 29.00 30.37 -1.51
CA LYS A 141 27.73 31.10 -1.60
C LYS A 141 26.55 30.15 -1.38
N ARG A 142 25.72 30.48 -0.39
CA ARG A 142 24.45 29.77 -0.14
C ARG A 142 23.47 30.04 -1.26
N LEU A 143 22.85 28.99 -1.78
CA LEU A 143 21.73 29.13 -2.70
C LEU A 143 20.49 29.54 -1.89
N PRO A 144 19.73 30.57 -2.34
CA PRO A 144 18.54 31.04 -1.63
C PRO A 144 17.38 30.02 -1.64
N ARG A 145 17.45 29.01 -2.52
CA ARG A 145 16.41 28.00 -2.70
C ARG A 145 16.77 26.68 -2.02
N THR A 146 15.81 26.09 -1.33
CA THR A 146 15.88 24.72 -0.81
C THR A 146 15.58 23.69 -1.90
N TRP A 147 16.33 22.61 -1.92
CA TRP A 147 16.27 21.57 -2.95
C TRP A 147 15.75 20.25 -2.40
N HIS A 148 14.76 19.67 -3.07
CA HIS A 148 14.27 18.33 -2.73
C HIS A 148 15.25 17.25 -3.21
N ILE A 149 15.37 16.15 -2.46
CA ILE A 149 16.29 15.04 -2.72
C ILE A 149 16.17 14.43 -4.13
N SER A 150 14.96 14.46 -4.72
CA SER A 150 14.72 13.99 -6.09
C SER A 150 15.40 14.83 -7.17
N ASN A 151 15.70 16.10 -6.86
CA ASN A 151 16.34 17.03 -7.78
C ASN A 151 17.85 17.12 -7.57
N LEU A 152 18.40 16.25 -6.70
CA LEU A 152 19.82 16.18 -6.38
C LEU A 152 20.37 14.83 -6.82
N ARG A 153 21.67 14.79 -7.14
CA ARG A 153 22.40 13.55 -7.44
C ARG A 153 23.76 13.57 -6.79
N LYS A 154 24.11 12.52 -6.03
CA LYS A 154 25.41 12.42 -5.39
C LYS A 154 26.51 12.44 -6.45
N PHE A 155 27.47 13.34 -6.24
CA PHE A 155 28.68 13.46 -7.04
C PHE A 155 29.82 12.80 -6.27
N PHE A 156 30.56 11.94 -6.95
CA PHE A 156 31.74 11.28 -6.41
C PHE A 156 32.95 11.84 -7.16
N VAL A 157 33.95 12.29 -6.42
CA VAL A 157 35.25 12.75 -6.93
C VAL A 157 36.24 11.62 -6.80
#